data_AF-A0A1G1NVF2-F1
#
_entry.id   AF-A0A1G1NVF2-F1
#
_cell.length_a   1.000
_cell.length_b   1.000
_cell.length_c   1.000
_cell.angle_alpha   90.00
_cell.angle_beta   90.00
_cell.angle_gamma   90.00
#
_symmetry.space_group_name_H-M   'P 1'
#
loop_
_entity.id
_entity.type
_entity.pdbx_description
1 polymer ?
#
loop_
_entity_poly.entity_id
_entity_poly.type
_entity_poly.pdbx_seq_one_letter_code
_entity_poly.pdbx_strand_id
1 'polypeptide(L)'
;AREDLLKILKKEMAAPVKGVVHCFPADEELLNSILDLGMYISFTCNLTFKNAAKLREMVKNLVPMDRILVETDAPYLAPEGMRGKRNEPAYMIKVVEEIAELKGLTPEDVARVTTLNCARLFGVGKEEAGPAVVYPIRDSLYVNLTNRCTDDCAFCVTKATDFVMGHNLRLESEPMAKEIIEAVGDPRRYDEIVFCGYGEPTLRLDCVIEAAKALKAKGARIRLTTNGHGDLINKRPIVGDLVGLIDRVSVSLNAPDKETYNKICRPVFGPDTFEKVKEFIVECREKLPEVEVTCVDYEGVDIKECERVAADELKVKFRLRRFNVVG
;
A
#
# COMPACT_ATOMS: atom_id res chain seq x y z
N ALA A 1 -24.14 20.93 -18.35
CA ALA A 1 -23.35 19.78 -18.85
C ALA A 1 -22.72 18.96 -17.72
N ARG A 2 -21.69 19.46 -17.00
CA ARG A 2 -21.06 18.71 -15.89
C ARG A 2 -22.01 18.47 -14.71
N GLU A 3 -22.75 19.50 -14.30
CA GLU A 3 -23.76 19.38 -13.23
C GLU A 3 -24.85 18.36 -13.60
N ASP A 4 -25.31 18.38 -14.87
CA ASP A 4 -26.28 17.42 -15.37
C ASP A 4 -25.72 15.99 -15.35
N LEU A 5 -24.47 15.80 -15.78
CA LEU A 5 -23.77 14.51 -15.71
C LEU A 5 -23.73 14.00 -14.26
N LEU A 6 -23.26 14.81 -13.31
CA LEU A 6 -23.17 14.41 -11.90
C LEU A 6 -24.55 14.12 -11.31
N LYS A 7 -25.58 14.88 -11.67
CA LYS A 7 -26.96 14.64 -11.24
C LYS A 7 -27.50 13.30 -11.76
N ILE A 8 -27.23 12.98 -13.02
CA ILE A 8 -27.60 11.69 -13.62
C ILE A 8 -26.83 10.56 -12.93
N LEU A 9 -25.50 10.66 -12.83
CA LEU A 9 -24.67 9.64 -12.19
C LEU A 9 -25.11 9.37 -10.75
N LYS A 10 -25.30 10.40 -9.93
CA LYS A 10 -25.78 10.25 -8.54
C LYS A 10 -27.13 9.53 -8.45
N LYS A 11 -28.02 9.78 -9.42
CA LYS A 11 -29.34 9.12 -9.47
C LYS A 11 -29.22 7.65 -9.89
N GLU A 12 -28.47 7.36 -10.96
CA GLU A 12 -28.38 6.01 -11.51
C GLU A 12 -27.50 5.09 -10.64
N MET A 13 -26.44 5.63 -10.02
CA MET A 13 -25.57 4.92 -9.07
C MET A 13 -26.25 4.65 -7.71
N ALA A 14 -27.50 5.09 -7.50
CA ALA A 14 -28.30 4.64 -6.36
C ALA A 14 -28.71 3.16 -6.49
N ALA A 15 -28.72 2.61 -7.71
CA ALA A 15 -28.81 1.18 -7.95
C ALA A 15 -27.42 0.52 -7.76
N PRO A 16 -27.35 -0.80 -7.52
CA PRO A 16 -26.09 -1.52 -7.36
C PRO A 16 -25.38 -1.74 -8.71
N VAL A 17 -25.07 -0.65 -9.40
CA VAL A 17 -24.35 -0.62 -10.68
C VAL A 17 -22.90 -0.21 -10.45
N LYS A 18 -22.00 -0.75 -11.28
CA LYS A 18 -20.60 -0.35 -11.35
C LYS A 18 -20.39 0.43 -12.63
N GLY A 19 -19.43 1.36 -12.64
CA GLY A 19 -19.16 2.18 -13.82
C GLY A 19 -17.70 2.58 -13.94
N VAL A 20 -17.33 2.97 -15.15
CA VAL A 20 -16.02 3.54 -15.50
C VAL A 20 -16.21 4.84 -16.25
N VAL A 21 -15.38 5.84 -15.95
CA VAL A 21 -15.27 7.04 -16.76
C VAL A 21 -14.15 6.87 -17.77
N HIS A 22 -14.59 6.73 -19.02
CA HIS A 22 -13.76 6.58 -20.22
C HIS A 22 -12.95 7.86 -20.50
N CYS A 23 -11.69 7.69 -20.91
CA CYS A 23 -10.79 8.74 -21.39
C CYS A 23 -10.82 10.03 -20.52
N PHE A 24 -10.44 9.89 -19.25
CA PHE A 24 -10.65 10.93 -18.24
C PHE A 24 -9.97 12.29 -18.58
N PRO A 25 -10.67 13.44 -18.46
CA PRO A 25 -10.22 14.73 -19.01
C PRO A 25 -9.44 15.66 -18.04
N ALA A 26 -8.92 15.16 -16.90
CA ALA A 26 -8.17 15.95 -15.91
C ALA A 26 -8.97 17.07 -15.19
N ASP A 27 -10.19 16.74 -14.73
CA ASP A 27 -11.02 17.62 -13.88
C ASP A 27 -11.08 17.07 -12.44
N GLU A 28 -10.47 17.77 -11.48
CA GLU A 28 -10.34 17.32 -10.09
C GLU A 28 -11.67 17.26 -9.34
N GLU A 29 -12.59 18.19 -9.59
CA GLU A 29 -13.91 18.20 -8.95
C GLU A 29 -14.75 17.01 -9.43
N LEU A 30 -14.64 16.71 -10.73
CA LEU A 30 -15.23 15.52 -11.32
C LEU A 30 -14.58 14.24 -10.78
N LEU A 31 -13.24 14.21 -10.63
CA LEU A 31 -12.50 13.07 -10.07
C LEU A 31 -13.04 12.69 -8.68
N ASN A 32 -13.11 13.66 -7.77
CA ASN A 32 -13.58 13.43 -6.41
C ASN A 32 -15.02 12.89 -6.42
N SER A 33 -15.90 13.50 -7.21
CA SER A 33 -17.30 13.06 -7.33
C SER A 33 -17.43 11.63 -7.87
N ILE A 34 -16.58 11.21 -8.82
CA ILE A 34 -16.58 9.86 -9.40
C ILE A 34 -16.05 8.84 -8.39
N LEU A 35 -14.97 9.18 -7.68
CA LEU A 35 -14.39 8.32 -6.65
C LEU A 35 -15.36 8.12 -5.47
N ASP A 36 -16.08 9.16 -5.05
CA ASP A 36 -17.13 9.10 -4.04
C ASP A 36 -18.27 8.16 -4.44
N LEU A 37 -18.55 8.06 -5.74
CA LEU A 37 -19.53 7.12 -6.32
C LEU A 37 -18.95 5.70 -6.49
N GLY A 38 -17.69 5.46 -6.13
CA GLY A 38 -17.05 4.15 -6.24
C GLY A 38 -16.77 3.70 -7.68
N MET A 39 -16.77 4.63 -8.64
CA MET A 39 -16.53 4.34 -10.06
C MET A 39 -15.03 4.21 -10.37
N TYR A 40 -14.73 3.48 -11.45
CA TYR A 40 -13.37 3.36 -12.01
C TYR A 40 -13.06 4.51 -12.98
N ILE A 41 -11.79 4.71 -13.24
CA ILE A 41 -11.29 5.73 -14.15
C ILE A 41 -10.33 5.05 -15.12
N SER A 42 -10.59 5.17 -16.41
CA SER A 42 -9.71 4.64 -17.44
C SER A 42 -8.88 5.74 -18.09
N PHE A 43 -7.61 5.40 -18.36
CA PHE A 43 -6.67 6.26 -19.05
C PHE A 43 -6.28 5.64 -20.38
N THR A 44 -6.14 6.51 -21.38
CA THR A 44 -5.72 6.12 -22.72
C THR A 44 -4.35 6.74 -23.00
N CYS A 45 -3.93 6.72 -24.26
CA CYS A 45 -2.68 7.35 -24.68
C CYS A 45 -2.67 8.89 -24.48
N ASN A 46 -3.81 9.51 -24.14
CA ASN A 46 -3.86 10.92 -23.75
C ASN A 46 -2.92 11.25 -22.57
N LEU A 47 -2.69 10.29 -21.67
CA LEU A 47 -1.78 10.42 -20.53
C LEU A 47 -0.32 10.70 -20.98
N THR A 48 0.09 10.14 -22.11
CA THR A 48 1.45 10.27 -22.66
C THR A 48 1.72 11.63 -23.30
N PHE A 49 0.69 12.45 -23.54
CA PHE A 49 0.83 13.69 -24.31
C PHE A 49 1.64 14.75 -23.55
N LYS A 50 2.41 15.55 -24.29
CA LYS A 50 3.23 16.64 -23.72
C LYS A 50 2.43 17.64 -22.89
N ASN A 51 1.20 17.95 -23.29
CA ASN A 51 0.31 18.89 -22.60
C ASN A 51 -0.51 18.24 -21.46
N ALA A 52 -0.36 16.95 -21.19
CA ALA A 52 -1.11 16.22 -20.17
C ALA A 52 -0.58 16.42 -18.73
N ALA A 53 0.22 17.46 -18.47
CA ALA A 53 0.86 17.67 -17.16
C ALA A 53 -0.16 17.67 -15.99
N LYS A 54 -1.31 18.33 -16.15
CA LYS A 54 -2.38 18.32 -15.13
C LYS A 54 -2.94 16.93 -14.90
N LEU A 55 -3.18 16.16 -15.98
CA LEU A 55 -3.68 14.78 -15.89
C LEU A 55 -2.67 13.89 -15.15
N ARG A 56 -1.38 14.02 -15.49
CA ARG A 56 -0.29 13.25 -14.89
C ARG A 56 -0.13 13.54 -13.40
N GLU A 57 -0.18 14.80 -12.99
CA GLU A 57 -0.18 15.18 -11.56
C GLU A 57 -1.40 14.64 -10.81
N MET A 58 -2.59 14.66 -11.41
CA MET A 58 -3.77 14.06 -10.80
C MET A 58 -3.64 12.54 -10.66
N VAL A 59 -3.21 11.85 -11.71
CA VAL A 59 -2.96 10.39 -11.66
C VAL A 59 -1.95 10.07 -10.58
N LYS A 60 -0.83 10.78 -10.53
CA LYS A 60 0.22 10.61 -9.52
C LYS A 60 -0.33 10.75 -8.10
N ASN A 61 -0.98 11.87 -7.80
CA ASN A 61 -1.25 12.27 -6.42
C ASN A 61 -2.63 11.87 -5.88
N LEU A 62 -3.65 11.76 -6.75
CA LEU A 62 -5.05 11.70 -6.32
C LEU A 62 -5.76 10.39 -6.70
N VAL A 63 -5.40 9.75 -7.81
CA VAL A 63 -6.13 8.58 -8.30
C VAL A 63 -5.64 7.29 -7.61
N PRO A 64 -6.48 6.57 -6.85
CA PRO A 64 -6.09 5.31 -6.22
C PRO A 64 -5.81 4.21 -7.25
N MET A 65 -4.77 3.40 -7.05
CA MET A 65 -4.40 2.33 -8.00
C MET A 65 -5.54 1.32 -8.22
N ASP A 66 -6.33 1.01 -7.20
CA ASP A 66 -7.48 0.09 -7.26
C ASP A 66 -8.72 0.69 -7.95
N ARG A 67 -8.60 1.90 -8.51
CA ARG A 67 -9.62 2.55 -9.35
C ARG A 67 -9.14 2.84 -10.77
N ILE A 68 -7.88 2.54 -11.09
CA ILE A 68 -7.30 2.76 -12.42
C ILE A 68 -7.60 1.60 -13.36
N LEU A 69 -8.00 1.94 -14.59
CA LEU A 69 -8.03 1.05 -15.74
C LEU A 69 -7.15 1.61 -16.86
N VAL A 70 -6.65 0.72 -17.70
CA VAL A 70 -5.94 1.08 -18.93
C VAL A 70 -6.78 0.62 -20.11
N GLU A 71 -6.96 1.50 -21.08
CA GLU A 71 -7.75 1.21 -22.28
C GLU A 71 -7.07 1.77 -23.54
N THR A 72 -7.62 1.39 -24.70
CA THR A 72 -7.19 1.87 -26.01
C THR A 72 -8.34 2.57 -26.71
N ASP A 73 -8.06 3.74 -27.27
CA ASP A 73 -8.96 4.50 -28.13
C ASP A 73 -8.75 4.18 -29.62
N ALA A 74 -8.13 3.03 -29.92
CA ALA A 74 -7.86 2.62 -31.30
C ALA A 74 -9.13 2.68 -32.17
N PRO A 75 -9.04 3.27 -33.38
CA PRO A 75 -7.83 3.66 -34.10
C PRO A 75 -7.30 5.08 -33.80
N TYR A 76 -7.87 5.81 -32.84
CA TYR A 76 -7.56 7.21 -32.53
C TYR A 76 -6.64 7.36 -31.32
N LEU A 77 -6.14 8.59 -31.12
CA LEU A 77 -5.28 8.95 -29.97
C LEU A 77 -4.04 8.07 -29.84
N ALA A 78 -3.24 7.96 -30.89
CA ALA A 78 -1.92 7.32 -30.79
C ALA A 78 -1.03 8.06 -29.76
N PRO A 79 -0.13 7.36 -29.05
CA PRO A 79 0.70 7.95 -28.01
C PRO A 79 1.62 9.06 -28.53
N GLU A 80 2.20 9.84 -27.61
CA GLU A 80 3.19 10.85 -27.93
C GLU A 80 4.34 10.26 -28.78
N GLY A 81 4.82 11.04 -29.76
CA GLY A 81 5.77 10.56 -30.78
C GLY A 81 5.14 9.77 -31.95
N MET A 82 3.89 9.32 -31.82
CA MET A 82 3.14 8.61 -32.87
C MET A 82 1.84 9.32 -33.26
N ARG A 83 1.61 10.55 -32.77
CA ARG A 83 0.43 11.35 -33.08
C ARG A 83 0.26 11.54 -34.59
N GLY A 84 -1.00 11.46 -35.05
CA GLY A 84 -1.35 11.52 -36.48
C GLY A 84 -1.24 10.18 -37.21
N LYS A 85 -0.69 9.13 -36.58
CA LYS A 85 -0.75 7.75 -37.05
C LYS A 85 -1.92 7.00 -36.41
N ARG A 86 -2.26 5.84 -36.96
CA ARG A 86 -3.26 4.92 -36.38
C ARG A 86 -2.79 4.44 -35.01
N ASN A 87 -3.68 4.51 -34.02
CA ASN A 87 -3.47 3.87 -32.73
C ASN A 87 -3.82 2.38 -32.82
N GLU A 88 -3.13 1.57 -32.03
CA GLU A 88 -3.29 0.12 -31.96
C GLU A 88 -3.35 -0.33 -30.50
N PRO A 89 -4.06 -1.42 -30.17
CA PRO A 89 -4.10 -1.96 -28.82
C PRO A 89 -2.72 -2.27 -28.23
N ALA A 90 -1.73 -2.58 -29.07
CA ALA A 90 -0.34 -2.81 -28.65
C ALA A 90 0.30 -1.60 -27.94
N TYR A 91 -0.19 -0.38 -28.20
CA TYR A 91 0.33 0.84 -27.55
C TYR A 91 -0.20 1.05 -26.13
N MET A 92 -1.11 0.22 -25.62
CA MET A 92 -1.54 0.27 -24.21
C MET A 92 -0.35 0.13 -23.25
N ILE A 93 0.72 -0.57 -23.65
CA ILE A 93 1.95 -0.67 -22.86
C ILE A 93 2.54 0.70 -22.52
N LYS A 94 2.38 1.71 -23.41
CA LYS A 94 2.85 3.08 -23.16
C LYS A 94 2.06 3.78 -22.06
N VAL A 95 0.77 3.46 -21.92
CA VAL A 95 -0.05 3.96 -20.82
C VAL A 95 0.35 3.30 -19.50
N VAL A 96 0.61 1.98 -19.53
CA VAL A 96 1.10 1.22 -18.38
C VAL A 96 2.45 1.75 -17.89
N GLU A 97 3.41 1.94 -18.80
CA GLU A 97 4.74 2.53 -18.51
C GLU A 97 4.62 3.93 -17.88
N GLU A 98 3.77 4.79 -18.44
CA GLU A 98 3.55 6.14 -17.91
C GLU A 98 2.92 6.11 -16.50
N ILE A 99 1.91 5.26 -16.27
CA ILE A 99 1.32 5.10 -14.93
C ILE A 99 2.36 4.57 -13.94
N ALA A 100 3.17 3.60 -14.37
CA ALA A 100 4.23 3.01 -13.55
C ALA A 100 5.23 4.09 -13.11
N GLU A 101 5.70 4.94 -14.02
CA GLU A 101 6.58 6.07 -13.71
C GLU A 101 5.91 7.05 -12.73
N LEU A 102 4.67 7.48 -13.02
CA LEU A 102 3.94 8.44 -12.18
C LEU A 102 3.71 7.92 -10.76
N LYS A 103 3.45 6.62 -10.62
CA LYS A 103 3.17 5.97 -9.33
C LYS A 103 4.41 5.41 -8.63
N GLY A 104 5.57 5.47 -9.26
CA GLY A 104 6.79 4.84 -8.77
C GLY A 104 6.60 3.33 -8.59
N LEU A 105 6.01 2.68 -9.57
CA LEU A 105 5.71 1.24 -9.61
C LEU A 105 6.41 0.59 -10.80
N THR A 106 6.41 -0.74 -10.84
CA THR A 106 6.80 -1.47 -12.04
C THR A 106 5.62 -1.56 -13.04
N PRO A 107 5.87 -1.72 -14.34
CA PRO A 107 4.82 -2.04 -15.31
C PRO A 107 4.03 -3.30 -14.92
N GLU A 108 4.68 -4.30 -14.33
CA GLU A 108 4.07 -5.54 -13.84
C GLU A 108 3.08 -5.26 -12.69
N ASP A 109 3.43 -4.38 -11.75
CA ASP A 109 2.52 -3.96 -10.68
C ASP A 109 1.26 -3.32 -11.26
N VAL A 110 1.42 -2.39 -12.20
CA VAL A 110 0.32 -1.68 -12.85
C VAL A 110 -0.55 -2.66 -13.64
N ALA A 111 0.05 -3.55 -14.42
CA ALA A 111 -0.67 -4.57 -15.19
C ALA A 111 -1.50 -5.48 -14.29
N ARG A 112 -0.91 -5.96 -13.18
CA ARG A 112 -1.61 -6.82 -12.22
C ARG A 112 -2.77 -6.07 -11.54
N VAL A 113 -2.58 -4.83 -11.08
CA VAL A 113 -3.68 -4.08 -10.44
C VAL A 113 -4.80 -3.79 -11.45
N THR A 114 -4.46 -3.27 -12.63
CA THR A 114 -5.46 -2.87 -13.63
C THR A 114 -6.21 -4.07 -14.20
N THR A 115 -5.58 -5.23 -14.29
CA THR A 115 -6.23 -6.51 -14.65
C THR A 115 -7.26 -6.92 -13.59
N LEU A 116 -6.90 -6.86 -12.30
CA LEU A 116 -7.84 -7.15 -11.21
C LEU A 116 -9.02 -6.15 -11.20
N ASN A 117 -8.75 -4.87 -11.42
CA ASN A 117 -9.78 -3.83 -11.50
C ASN A 117 -10.75 -4.11 -12.66
N CYS A 118 -10.25 -4.53 -13.82
CA CYS A 118 -11.04 -4.91 -14.98
C CYS A 118 -11.95 -6.12 -14.65
N ALA A 119 -11.37 -7.15 -14.03
CA ALA A 119 -12.11 -8.33 -13.61
C ALA A 119 -13.25 -7.98 -12.64
N ARG A 120 -12.98 -7.11 -11.66
CA ARG A 120 -13.98 -6.66 -10.68
C ARG A 120 -15.07 -5.79 -11.26
N LEU A 121 -14.73 -4.90 -12.20
CA LEU A 121 -15.69 -4.02 -12.83
C LEU A 121 -16.64 -4.82 -13.74
N PHE A 122 -16.08 -5.62 -14.64
CA PHE A 122 -16.85 -6.26 -15.71
C PHE A 122 -17.27 -7.70 -15.40
N GLY A 123 -16.76 -8.31 -14.32
CA GLY A 123 -17.05 -9.70 -13.96
C GLY A 123 -16.42 -10.69 -14.94
N VAL A 124 -15.23 -10.39 -15.46
CA VAL A 124 -14.54 -11.19 -16.49
C VAL A 124 -13.16 -11.65 -16.02
N GLY A 125 -12.67 -12.76 -16.58
CA GLY A 125 -11.36 -13.31 -16.25
C GLY A 125 -11.32 -14.03 -14.90
N LYS A 126 -10.12 -14.38 -14.43
CA LYS A 126 -9.92 -14.96 -13.10
C LYS A 126 -9.64 -13.84 -12.11
N GLU A 127 -10.46 -13.75 -11.06
CA GLU A 127 -10.20 -12.90 -9.90
C GLU A 127 -9.08 -13.46 -8.99
N GLU A 128 -8.67 -14.72 -9.27
CA GLU A 128 -7.85 -15.56 -8.41
C GLU A 128 -6.35 -15.21 -8.48
N ALA A 129 -5.91 -14.31 -7.62
CA ALA A 129 -4.71 -14.60 -6.84
C ALA A 129 -5.19 -15.20 -5.52
N GLY A 130 -4.90 -16.47 -5.28
CA GLY A 130 -5.08 -17.06 -3.95
C GLY A 130 -4.29 -16.27 -2.88
N PRO A 131 -4.54 -16.53 -1.59
CA PRO A 131 -3.84 -15.83 -0.52
C PRO A 131 -2.32 -15.81 -0.72
N ALA A 132 -1.73 -14.62 -0.75
CA ALA A 132 -0.31 -14.44 -0.96
C ALA A 132 0.43 -14.49 0.37
N VAL A 133 1.21 -15.55 0.59
CA VAL A 133 2.19 -15.65 1.68
C VAL A 133 3.35 -14.67 1.43
N VAL A 134 3.81 -14.60 0.18
CA VAL A 134 4.78 -13.59 -0.27
C VAL A 134 4.25 -12.88 -1.52
N TYR A 135 4.55 -11.60 -1.65
CA TYR A 135 4.06 -10.78 -2.76
C TYR A 135 5.05 -9.66 -3.10
N PRO A 136 5.42 -9.49 -4.38
CA PRO A 136 6.29 -8.40 -4.79
C PRO A 136 5.50 -7.10 -4.93
N ILE A 137 6.12 -6.00 -4.52
CA ILE A 137 5.68 -4.64 -4.87
C ILE A 137 6.94 -3.86 -5.18
N ARG A 138 7.04 -3.31 -6.40
CA ARG A 138 8.30 -2.76 -6.93
C ARG A 138 9.40 -3.83 -6.87
N ASP A 139 10.58 -3.45 -6.40
CA ASP A 139 11.76 -4.31 -6.24
C ASP A 139 11.84 -4.97 -4.85
N SER A 140 10.82 -4.83 -4.01
CA SER A 140 10.76 -5.45 -2.67
C SER A 140 9.83 -6.66 -2.63
N LEU A 141 10.18 -7.67 -1.83
CA LEU A 141 9.30 -8.81 -1.56
C LEU A 141 8.73 -8.72 -0.16
N TYR A 142 7.41 -8.70 -0.06
CA TYR A 142 6.69 -8.62 1.20
C TYR A 142 6.29 -10.01 1.68
N VAL A 143 6.30 -10.22 2.99
CA VAL A 143 5.94 -11.47 3.67
C VAL A 143 4.75 -11.24 4.58
N ASN A 144 3.64 -11.88 4.25
CA ASN A 144 2.40 -11.87 5.02
C ASN A 144 2.40 -13.00 6.05
N LEU A 145 2.26 -12.67 7.34
CA LEU A 145 2.48 -13.62 8.44
C LEU A 145 1.19 -14.04 9.14
N THR A 146 0.23 -13.14 9.23
CA THR A 146 -0.96 -13.32 10.05
C THR A 146 -2.05 -12.33 9.63
N ASN A 147 -3.30 -12.72 9.84
CA ASN A 147 -4.47 -11.83 9.75
C ASN A 147 -4.77 -11.13 11.08
N ARG A 148 -4.08 -11.47 12.17
CA ARG A 148 -4.35 -10.97 13.52
C ARG A 148 -3.59 -9.67 13.76
N CYS A 149 -4.24 -8.73 14.44
CA CYS A 149 -3.62 -7.48 14.85
C CYS A 149 -4.03 -7.14 16.28
N THR A 150 -3.18 -6.39 16.99
CA THR A 150 -3.45 -5.86 18.33
C THR A 150 -3.98 -4.43 18.32
N ASP A 151 -4.14 -3.85 17.13
CA ASP A 151 -4.84 -2.59 16.91
C ASP A 151 -6.09 -2.83 16.08
N ASP A 152 -7.13 -2.05 16.37
CA ASP A 152 -8.32 -1.89 15.53
C ASP A 152 -8.30 -0.52 14.85
N CYS A 153 -7.24 -0.22 14.08
CA CYS A 153 -7.09 1.12 13.49
C CYS A 153 -8.31 1.52 12.64
N ALA A 154 -8.82 2.74 12.85
CA ALA A 154 -9.95 3.29 12.10
C ALA A 154 -9.68 3.35 10.58
N PHE A 155 -8.41 3.54 10.19
CA PHE A 155 -7.95 3.63 8.82
C PHE A 155 -7.39 2.31 8.25
N CYS A 156 -7.54 1.18 8.95
CA CYS A 156 -6.93 -0.07 8.52
C CYS A 156 -7.50 -0.56 7.18
N VAL A 157 -6.62 -0.89 6.23
CA VAL A 157 -7.01 -1.38 4.89
C VAL A 157 -7.86 -2.64 4.96
N THR A 158 -7.68 -3.47 5.99
CA THR A 158 -8.40 -4.74 6.19
C THR A 158 -9.90 -4.55 6.44
N LYS A 159 -10.35 -3.33 6.73
CA LYS A 159 -11.76 -2.96 6.82
C LYS A 159 -12.38 -2.67 5.46
N ALA A 160 -11.58 -2.34 4.45
CA ALA A 160 -12.02 -1.89 3.14
C ALA A 160 -11.87 -2.97 2.06
N THR A 161 -10.81 -3.77 2.11
CA THR A 161 -10.52 -4.77 1.10
C THR A 161 -9.64 -5.88 1.66
N ASP A 162 -9.58 -7.01 0.93
CA ASP A 162 -8.62 -8.10 1.14
C ASP A 162 -7.39 -7.99 0.22
N PHE A 163 -7.30 -6.93 -0.59
CA PHE A 163 -6.27 -6.80 -1.62
C PHE A 163 -5.39 -5.56 -1.42
N VAL A 164 -4.08 -5.73 -1.57
CA VAL A 164 -3.11 -4.63 -1.62
C VAL A 164 -2.31 -4.79 -2.89
N MET A 165 -2.31 -3.74 -3.73
CA MET A 165 -1.64 -3.79 -5.03
C MET A 165 -1.94 -5.12 -5.74
N GLY A 166 -3.22 -5.43 -5.99
CA GLY A 166 -3.61 -6.64 -6.73
C GLY A 166 -3.33 -7.99 -6.06
N HIS A 167 -2.69 -8.05 -4.90
CA HIS A 167 -2.42 -9.28 -4.15
C HIS A 167 -3.47 -9.49 -3.07
N ASN A 168 -4.08 -10.67 -3.02
CA ASN A 168 -4.97 -11.06 -1.93
C ASN A 168 -4.14 -11.38 -0.68
N LEU A 169 -4.29 -10.58 0.38
CA LEU A 169 -3.53 -10.74 1.61
C LEU A 169 -4.33 -11.43 2.72
N ARG A 170 -5.58 -11.83 2.47
CA ARG A 170 -6.36 -12.60 3.45
C ARG A 170 -5.86 -14.04 3.49
N LEU A 171 -5.05 -14.38 4.47
CA LEU A 171 -4.52 -15.73 4.64
C LEU A 171 -5.63 -16.72 5.02
N GLU A 172 -5.61 -17.91 4.45
CA GLU A 172 -6.45 -19.04 4.90
C GLU A 172 -5.91 -19.64 6.20
N SER A 173 -4.60 -19.72 6.32
CA SER A 173 -3.87 -20.17 7.51
C SER A 173 -2.57 -19.40 7.66
N GLU A 174 -2.06 -19.32 8.89
CA GLU A 174 -0.80 -18.62 9.15
C GLU A 174 0.39 -19.49 8.72
N PRO A 175 1.25 -19.02 7.80
CA PRO A 175 2.35 -19.82 7.26
C PRO A 175 3.42 -20.13 8.30
N MET A 176 4.09 -21.26 8.14
CA MET A 176 5.30 -21.62 8.87
C MET A 176 6.53 -20.90 8.29
N ALA A 177 7.58 -20.74 9.09
CA ALA A 177 8.82 -20.13 8.63
C ALA A 177 9.40 -20.86 7.41
N LYS A 178 9.34 -22.19 7.37
CA LYS A 178 9.76 -23.00 6.22
C LYS A 178 9.01 -22.63 4.93
N GLU A 179 7.69 -22.48 5.00
CA GLU A 179 6.86 -22.13 3.85
C GLU A 179 7.21 -20.73 3.33
N ILE A 180 7.49 -19.79 4.24
CA ILE A 180 7.97 -18.45 3.89
C ILE A 180 9.32 -18.54 3.17
N ILE A 181 10.28 -19.28 3.72
CA ILE A 181 11.63 -19.41 3.15
C ILE A 181 11.58 -20.05 1.76
N GLU A 182 10.72 -21.06 1.56
CA GLU A 182 10.49 -21.70 0.27
C GLU A 182 9.84 -20.74 -0.74
N ALA A 183 8.81 -20.00 -0.32
CA ALA A 183 8.10 -19.04 -1.16
C ALA A 183 8.98 -17.85 -1.57
N VAL A 184 9.87 -17.38 -0.70
CA VAL A 184 10.85 -16.31 -1.02
C VAL A 184 11.88 -16.78 -2.05
N GLY A 185 12.34 -18.03 -1.97
CA GLY A 185 13.35 -18.57 -2.88
C GLY A 185 14.73 -17.90 -2.70
N ASP A 186 15.20 -17.19 -3.74
CA ASP A 186 16.44 -16.42 -3.71
C ASP A 186 16.16 -14.94 -3.35
N PRO A 187 16.45 -14.53 -2.10
CA PRO A 187 16.13 -13.17 -1.65
C PRO A 187 16.97 -12.08 -2.32
N ARG A 188 18.08 -12.42 -2.98
CA ARG A 188 18.98 -11.45 -3.64
C ARG A 188 18.37 -10.85 -4.91
N ARG A 189 17.22 -11.36 -5.35
CA ARG A 189 16.45 -10.82 -6.48
C ARG A 189 15.69 -9.54 -6.11
N TYR A 190 15.63 -9.20 -4.83
CA TYR A 190 14.88 -8.09 -4.29
C TYR A 190 15.81 -7.15 -3.51
N ASP A 191 15.47 -5.87 -3.49
CA ASP A 191 16.19 -4.86 -2.71
C ASP A 191 16.08 -5.12 -1.20
N GLU A 192 14.93 -5.63 -0.77
CA GLU A 192 14.66 -6.03 0.60
C GLU A 192 13.52 -7.06 0.70
N ILE A 193 13.57 -7.85 1.77
CA ILE A 193 12.47 -8.68 2.25
C ILE A 193 11.77 -7.94 3.39
N VAL A 194 10.46 -7.76 3.27
CA VAL A 194 9.69 -6.94 4.20
C VAL A 194 8.69 -7.82 4.96
N PHE A 195 8.91 -8.01 6.25
CA PHE A 195 7.89 -8.62 7.13
C PHE A 195 6.80 -7.60 7.39
N CYS A 196 5.73 -7.70 6.60
CA CYS A 196 4.61 -6.76 6.55
C CYS A 196 3.43 -7.40 5.80
N GLY A 197 2.22 -7.22 6.31
CA GLY A 197 1.02 -7.82 5.73
C GLY A 197 -0.25 -7.27 6.36
N TYR A 198 -1.25 -8.13 6.53
CA TYR A 198 -2.56 -7.75 7.07
C TYR A 198 -2.60 -7.58 8.58
N GLY A 199 -1.80 -8.34 9.28
CA GLY A 199 -1.72 -8.32 10.73
C GLY A 199 -0.38 -7.78 11.25
N GLU A 200 -0.23 -7.87 12.56
CA GLU A 200 0.97 -7.44 13.28
C GLU A 200 2.02 -8.57 13.28
N PRO A 201 3.16 -8.41 12.59
CA PRO A 201 4.18 -9.45 12.48
C PRO A 201 4.71 -9.98 13.81
N THR A 202 4.80 -9.14 14.84
CA THR A 202 5.40 -9.53 16.13
C THR A 202 4.51 -10.46 16.96
N LEU A 203 3.25 -10.69 16.57
CA LEU A 203 2.41 -11.82 17.06
C LEU A 203 2.98 -13.19 16.68
N ARG A 204 3.85 -13.21 15.68
CA ARG A 204 4.51 -14.40 15.13
C ARG A 204 6.04 -14.26 15.25
N LEU A 205 6.53 -13.65 16.34
CA LEU A 205 7.95 -13.33 16.52
C LEU A 205 8.90 -14.51 16.26
N ASP A 206 8.60 -15.70 16.78
CA ASP A 206 9.44 -16.89 16.55
C ASP A 206 9.55 -17.24 15.05
N CYS A 207 8.44 -17.12 14.32
CA CYS A 207 8.39 -17.33 12.87
C CYS A 207 9.21 -16.27 12.12
N VAL A 208 9.11 -14.99 12.55
CA VAL A 208 9.92 -13.89 12.01
C VAL A 208 11.40 -14.15 12.22
N ILE A 209 11.82 -14.52 13.43
CA ILE A 209 13.22 -14.79 13.77
C ILE A 209 13.77 -15.96 12.94
N GLU A 210 13.02 -17.07 12.87
CA GLU A 210 13.44 -18.26 12.13
C GLU A 210 13.60 -17.96 10.62
N ALA A 211 12.58 -17.33 10.02
CA ALA A 211 12.62 -16.95 8.61
C ALA A 211 13.73 -15.91 8.35
N ALA A 212 13.85 -14.88 9.18
CA ALA A 212 14.88 -13.85 9.03
C ALA A 212 16.28 -14.45 9.10
N LYS A 213 16.55 -15.34 10.07
CA LYS A 213 17.85 -16.02 10.20
C LYS A 213 18.21 -16.80 8.92
N ALA A 214 17.27 -17.56 8.38
CA ALA A 214 17.48 -18.33 7.15
C ALA A 214 17.69 -17.42 5.92
N LEU A 215 16.93 -16.32 5.82
CA LEU A 215 17.03 -15.37 4.70
C LEU A 215 18.29 -14.50 4.78
N LYS A 216 18.71 -14.07 5.97
CA LYS A 216 19.99 -13.38 6.19
C LYS A 216 21.18 -14.25 5.78
N ALA A 217 21.14 -15.55 6.11
CA ALA A 217 22.17 -16.50 5.67
C ALA A 217 22.27 -16.61 4.13
N LYS A 218 21.21 -16.26 3.41
CA LYS A 218 21.17 -16.18 1.93
C LYS A 218 21.48 -14.77 1.39
N GLY A 219 21.85 -13.81 2.24
CA GLY A 219 22.22 -12.45 1.85
C GLY A 219 21.06 -11.47 1.74
N ALA A 220 19.90 -11.76 2.34
CA ALA A 220 18.78 -10.81 2.36
C ALA A 220 19.12 -9.52 3.13
N ARG A 221 18.60 -8.39 2.65
CA ARG A 221 18.33 -7.21 3.48
C ARG A 221 16.89 -7.31 3.98
N ILE A 222 16.66 -7.09 5.28
CA ILE A 222 15.37 -7.36 5.90
C ILE A 222 14.83 -6.12 6.61
N ARG A 223 13.56 -5.80 6.34
CA ARG A 223 12.78 -4.81 7.06
C ARG A 223 11.64 -5.45 7.84
N LEU A 224 11.45 -5.01 9.08
CA LEU A 224 10.25 -5.30 9.87
C LEU A 224 9.35 -4.06 9.90
N THR A 225 8.09 -4.22 9.49
CA THR A 225 7.05 -3.20 9.68
C THR A 225 6.12 -3.64 10.80
N THR A 226 5.91 -2.81 11.81
CA THR A 226 5.15 -3.16 13.02
C THR A 226 4.35 -1.98 13.53
N ASN A 227 3.31 -2.23 14.34
CA ASN A 227 2.66 -1.22 15.16
C ASN A 227 3.45 -0.86 16.44
N GLY A 228 4.54 -1.58 16.73
CA GLY A 228 5.41 -1.30 17.88
C GLY A 228 4.96 -1.97 19.18
N HIS A 229 4.01 -2.92 19.12
CA HIS A 229 3.52 -3.64 20.30
C HIS A 229 4.38 -4.87 20.66
N GLY A 230 5.54 -5.06 20.03
CA GLY A 230 6.34 -6.29 20.13
C GLY A 230 6.58 -6.76 21.56
N ASP A 231 6.98 -5.85 22.45
CA ASP A 231 7.24 -6.18 23.85
C ASP A 231 5.97 -6.49 24.64
N LEU A 232 4.87 -5.79 24.36
CA LEU A 232 3.57 -6.04 24.99
C LEU A 232 3.00 -7.40 24.60
N ILE A 233 3.13 -7.75 23.31
CA ILE A 233 2.70 -9.03 22.74
C ILE A 233 3.47 -10.18 23.39
N ASN A 234 4.80 -10.06 23.45
CA ASN A 234 5.69 -11.13 23.88
C ASN A 234 5.99 -11.10 25.40
N LYS A 235 5.47 -10.09 26.11
CA LYS A 235 5.63 -9.88 27.57
C LYS A 235 7.09 -9.81 28.02
N ARG A 236 7.99 -9.39 27.14
CA ARG A 236 9.43 -9.18 27.37
C ARG A 236 10.00 -8.26 26.29
N PRO A 237 11.15 -7.59 26.53
CA PRO A 237 11.88 -6.91 25.47
C PRO A 237 12.24 -7.86 24.32
N ILE A 238 11.96 -7.46 23.08
CA ILE A 238 12.22 -8.29 21.88
C ILE A 238 13.31 -7.73 20.97
N VAL A 239 13.68 -6.44 21.11
CA VAL A 239 14.62 -5.78 20.19
C VAL A 239 15.96 -6.51 20.15
N GLY A 240 16.40 -7.09 21.27
CA GLY A 240 17.61 -7.92 21.36
C GLY A 240 17.60 -9.12 20.40
N ASP A 241 16.45 -9.73 20.13
CA ASP A 241 16.33 -10.86 19.22
C ASP A 241 16.39 -10.43 17.74
N LEU A 242 16.13 -9.15 17.47
CA LEU A 242 16.13 -8.59 16.12
C LEU A 242 17.54 -8.18 15.66
N VAL A 243 18.47 -8.00 16.61
CA VAL A 243 19.85 -7.56 16.33
C VAL A 243 20.56 -8.56 15.42
N GLY A 244 21.12 -8.05 14.32
CA GLY A 244 21.79 -8.85 13.29
C GLY A 244 20.85 -9.59 12.33
N LEU A 245 19.55 -9.60 12.61
CA LEU A 245 18.53 -10.21 11.75
C LEU A 245 17.74 -9.18 10.94
N ILE A 246 17.42 -8.04 11.55
CA ILE A 246 16.63 -6.97 10.95
C ILE A 246 17.54 -5.77 10.68
N ASP A 247 17.59 -5.34 9.42
CA ASP A 247 18.41 -4.20 8.99
C ASP A 247 17.66 -2.87 9.16
N ARG A 248 16.33 -2.89 9.05
CA ARG A 248 15.46 -1.71 9.20
C ARG A 248 14.17 -2.04 9.93
N VAL A 249 13.73 -1.14 10.81
CA VAL A 249 12.39 -1.18 11.42
C VAL A 249 11.59 0.05 11.01
N SER A 250 10.34 -0.17 10.59
CA SER A 250 9.35 0.87 10.33
C SER A 250 8.18 0.72 11.30
N VAL A 251 8.09 1.59 12.29
CA VAL A 251 7.03 1.54 13.30
C VAL A 251 5.86 2.46 12.92
N SER A 252 4.63 1.97 13.05
CA SER A 252 3.42 2.75 12.76
C SER A 252 3.03 3.60 13.98
N LEU A 253 3.65 4.77 14.14
CA LEU A 253 3.36 5.71 15.22
C LEU A 253 1.91 6.25 15.13
N ASN A 254 1.50 6.64 13.93
CA ASN A 254 0.15 7.09 13.52
C ASN A 254 -0.51 8.25 14.29
N ALA A 255 -0.02 8.65 15.45
CA ALA A 255 -0.57 9.73 16.26
C ALA A 255 0.55 10.52 16.97
N PRO A 256 0.34 11.81 17.24
CA PRO A 256 1.31 12.61 17.97
C PRO A 256 1.27 12.36 19.49
N ASP A 257 0.12 11.89 20.00
CA ASP A 257 -0.13 11.77 21.42
C ASP A 257 -0.98 10.54 21.76
N LYS A 258 -1.02 10.22 23.05
CA LYS A 258 -1.75 9.09 23.62
C LYS A 258 -3.25 9.15 23.37
N GLU A 259 -3.88 10.31 23.47
CA GLU A 259 -5.34 10.45 23.30
C GLU A 259 -5.73 10.16 21.84
N THR A 260 -5.03 10.79 20.91
CA THR A 260 -5.19 10.59 19.47
C THR A 260 -4.91 9.13 19.10
N TYR A 261 -3.83 8.52 19.61
CA TYR A 261 -3.50 7.11 19.37
C TYR A 261 -4.62 6.17 19.81
N ASN A 262 -5.12 6.34 21.04
CA ASN A 262 -6.19 5.48 21.56
C ASN A 262 -7.50 5.65 20.80
N LYS A 263 -7.79 6.85 20.30
CA LYS A 263 -8.97 7.12 19.49
C LYS A 263 -8.89 6.43 18.11
N ILE A 264 -7.75 6.52 17.44
CA ILE A 264 -7.62 6.07 16.04
C ILE A 264 -7.09 4.64 15.90
N CYS A 265 -6.08 4.23 16.68
CA CYS A 265 -5.45 2.91 16.61
C CYS A 265 -6.20 1.88 17.45
N ARG A 266 -6.80 2.31 18.57
CA ARG A 266 -7.62 1.48 19.47
C ARG A 266 -6.89 0.19 19.89
N PRO A 267 -5.75 0.32 20.62
CA PRO A 267 -4.93 -0.81 21.02
C PRO A 267 -5.62 -1.69 22.05
N VAL A 268 -5.40 -3.01 21.98
CA VAL A 268 -5.99 -3.98 22.93
C VAL A 268 -5.36 -3.93 24.33
N PHE A 269 -4.17 -3.34 24.48
CA PHE A 269 -3.41 -3.32 25.75
C PHE A 269 -3.76 -2.14 26.67
N GLY A 270 -4.73 -1.31 26.28
CA GLY A 270 -5.22 -0.20 27.09
C GLY A 270 -4.53 1.13 26.80
N PRO A 271 -4.88 2.18 27.55
CA PRO A 271 -4.57 3.56 27.18
C PRO A 271 -3.07 3.89 27.18
N ASP A 272 -2.26 3.21 27.98
CA ASP A 272 -0.81 3.47 28.09
C ASP A 272 0.02 2.82 26.97
N THR A 273 -0.62 2.17 26.00
CA THR A 273 0.06 1.49 24.89
C THR A 273 0.96 2.43 24.08
N PHE A 274 0.54 3.69 23.88
CA PHE A 274 1.31 4.66 23.11
C PHE A 274 2.70 4.93 23.71
N GLU A 275 2.81 5.01 25.03
CA GLU A 275 4.11 5.20 25.69
C GLU A 275 5.01 3.98 25.50
N LYS A 276 4.43 2.76 25.50
CA LYS A 276 5.16 1.52 25.21
C LYS A 276 5.63 1.43 23.77
N VAL A 277 4.86 1.96 22.82
CA VAL A 277 5.31 2.10 21.42
C VAL A 277 6.51 3.04 21.35
N LYS A 278 6.49 4.19 22.05
CA LYS A 278 7.62 5.12 22.09
C LYS A 278 8.88 4.48 22.72
N GLU A 279 8.72 3.77 23.84
CA GLU A 279 9.81 3.01 24.48
C GLU A 279 10.42 1.99 23.50
N PHE A 280 9.59 1.22 22.80
CA PHE A 280 10.03 0.25 21.79
C PHE A 280 10.80 0.90 20.63
N ILE A 281 10.32 2.06 20.13
CA ILE A 281 10.99 2.82 19.06
C ILE A 281 12.38 3.30 19.53
N VAL A 282 12.47 3.79 20.76
CA VAL A 282 13.74 4.25 21.35
C VAL A 282 14.73 3.10 21.48
N GLU A 283 14.29 1.93 21.97
CA GLU A 283 15.16 0.76 22.07
C GLU A 283 15.61 0.27 20.68
N CYS A 284 14.71 0.27 19.69
CA CYS A 284 15.07 -0.05 18.30
C CYS A 284 16.16 0.90 17.78
N ARG A 285 16.01 2.22 18.01
CA ARG A 285 16.99 3.23 17.55
C ARG A 285 18.37 2.99 18.15
N GLU A 286 18.43 2.52 19.39
CA GLU A 286 19.69 2.27 20.10
C GLU A 286 20.42 1.01 19.63
N LYS A 287 19.69 0.02 19.09
CA LYS A 287 20.24 -1.32 18.81
C LYS A 287 20.22 -1.73 17.34
N LEU A 288 19.40 -1.09 16.51
CA LEU A 288 19.19 -1.48 15.11
C LEU A 288 19.76 -0.44 14.13
N PRO A 289 20.18 -0.84 12.92
CA PRO A 289 20.89 0.04 12.01
C PRO A 289 20.04 1.21 11.50
N GLU A 290 18.79 0.93 11.14
CA GLU A 290 17.86 1.93 10.60
C GLU A 290 16.50 1.84 11.26
N VAL A 291 16.02 2.96 11.80
CA VAL A 291 14.69 3.07 12.40
C VAL A 291 13.97 4.27 11.82
N GLU A 292 12.71 4.04 11.45
CA GLU A 292 11.78 5.09 11.07
C GLU A 292 10.42 4.87 11.73
N VAL A 293 9.68 5.96 11.82
CA VAL A 293 8.27 5.94 12.17
C VAL A 293 7.43 6.44 11.01
N THR A 294 6.19 5.96 10.95
CA THR A 294 5.24 6.34 9.93
C THR A 294 3.93 6.81 10.54
N CYS A 295 3.29 7.78 9.88
CA CYS A 295 1.92 8.20 10.15
C CYS A 295 1.14 8.26 8.86
N VAL A 296 -0.14 7.86 8.92
CA VAL A 296 -1.09 8.02 7.82
C VAL A 296 -1.75 9.39 7.95
N ASP A 297 -1.89 10.14 6.85
CA ASP A 297 -2.66 11.41 6.80
C ASP A 297 -4.17 11.19 6.89
N TYR A 298 -4.59 10.62 8.01
CA TYR A 298 -5.98 10.34 8.31
C TYR A 298 -6.63 11.50 9.06
N GLU A 299 -7.95 11.61 8.96
CA GLU A 299 -8.73 12.63 9.66
C GLU A 299 -8.49 12.57 11.18
N GLY A 300 -8.20 13.73 11.77
CA GLY A 300 -7.91 13.84 13.20
C GLY A 300 -6.46 13.56 13.59
N VAL A 301 -5.55 13.32 12.64
CA VAL A 301 -4.11 13.17 12.89
C VAL A 301 -3.36 14.44 12.51
N ASP A 302 -2.69 15.07 13.48
CA ASP A 302 -1.75 16.16 13.19
C ASP A 302 -0.40 15.60 12.72
N ILE A 303 -0.20 15.60 11.40
CA ILE A 303 1.01 15.09 10.76
C ILE A 303 2.26 15.90 11.11
N LYS A 304 2.13 17.22 11.27
CA LYS A 304 3.29 18.07 11.61
C LYS A 304 3.74 17.78 13.03
N GLU A 305 2.80 17.56 13.93
CA GLU A 305 3.13 17.18 15.30
C GLU A 305 3.70 15.76 15.38
N CYS A 306 3.20 14.81 14.56
CA CYS A 306 3.82 13.49 14.45
C CYS A 306 5.29 13.56 13.98
N GLU A 307 5.56 14.42 12.99
CA GLU A 307 6.92 14.65 12.50
C GLU A 307 7.81 15.29 13.59
N ARG A 308 7.26 16.23 14.37
CA ARG A 308 7.94 16.82 15.52
C ARG A 308 8.29 15.77 16.59
N VAL A 309 7.34 14.90 16.95
CA VAL A 309 7.57 13.79 17.89
C VAL A 309 8.66 12.85 17.39
N ALA A 310 8.64 12.51 16.09
CA ALA A 310 9.66 11.68 15.47
C ALA A 310 11.07 12.32 15.54
N ALA A 311 11.17 13.62 15.26
CA ALA A 311 12.44 14.34 15.23
C ALA A 311 12.99 14.68 16.62
N ASP A 312 12.17 15.25 17.49
CA ASP A 312 12.62 15.87 18.75
C ASP A 312 12.68 14.86 19.90
N GLU A 313 11.67 13.99 20.00
CA GLU A 313 11.51 13.06 21.12
C GLU A 313 12.15 11.71 20.80
N LEU A 314 11.77 11.13 19.65
CA LEU A 314 12.21 9.79 19.25
C LEU A 314 13.56 9.80 18.54
N LYS A 315 13.93 10.92 17.88
CA LYS A 315 15.16 11.09 17.10
C LYS A 315 15.35 10.02 16.02
N VAL A 316 14.29 9.78 15.25
CA VAL A 316 14.24 8.79 14.16
C VAL A 316 13.68 9.42 12.88
N LYS A 317 13.87 8.76 11.74
CA LYS A 317 13.32 9.24 10.47
C LYS A 317 11.79 9.20 10.49
N PHE A 318 11.15 10.21 9.91
CA PHE A 318 9.71 10.26 9.71
C PHE A 318 9.36 9.97 8.24
N ARG A 319 8.31 9.17 8.01
CA ARG A 319 7.76 8.96 6.68
C ARG A 319 6.23 9.07 6.70
N LEU A 320 5.70 10.02 5.93
CA LEU A 320 4.27 10.18 5.69
C LEU A 320 3.74 9.04 4.80
N ARG A 321 2.58 8.50 5.17
CA ARG A 321 1.78 7.60 4.35
C ARG A 321 0.49 8.29 3.95
N ARG A 322 0.06 8.11 2.71
CA ARG A 322 -1.20 8.65 2.21
C ARG A 322 -2.34 7.66 2.50
N PHE A 323 -3.44 8.13 3.08
CA PHE A 323 -4.63 7.35 3.34
C PHE A 323 -5.18 6.79 2.03
N ASN A 324 -5.64 5.53 2.07
CA ASN A 324 -6.06 4.74 0.90
C ASN A 324 -5.01 4.54 -0.21
N VAL A 325 -3.74 4.88 0.03
CA VAL A 325 -2.62 4.52 -0.84
C VAL A 325 -1.76 3.49 -0.12
N VAL A 326 -1.96 2.23 -0.49
CA VAL A 326 -1.29 1.06 0.13
C VAL A 326 -0.36 0.39 -0.88
N GLY A 327 0.81 -0.08 -0.40
CA GLY A 327 1.90 -0.60 -1.21
C GLY A 327 3.04 0.39 -1.31
#